data_AF-A0A0S8JNS9-F1
#
_entry.id   AF-A0A0S8JNS9-F1
#
_cell.length_a   1.000
_cell.length_b   1.000
_cell.length_c   1.000
_cell.angle_alpha   90.00
_cell.angle_beta   90.00
_cell.angle_gamma   90.00
#
_symmetry.space_group_name_H-M   'P 1'
#
loop_
_entity.id
_entity.type
_entity.pdbx_description
1 polymer ?
#
loop_
_entity_poly.entity_id
_entity_poly.type
_entity_poly.pdbx_seq_one_letter_code
_entity_poly.pdbx_strand_id
1 'polypeptide(L)'
;MADTPDKLVTENAYSGNHSLLLIHEKRYGQAIKFDDINEFSYITSTVWYYGEDGDAHIVASCGSKFYYVSSLTEERNDAGWNKQELGFWLPQKGNNSDFIIYLWNSSKNNPVLFDDFQIIRRFK
;
A
#
# COMPACT_ATOMS: atom_id res chain seq x y z
N MET A 1 5.51 15.46 9.94
CA MET A 1 6.88 15.02 9.61
C MET A 1 6.81 14.35 8.27
N ALA A 2 7.53 14.87 7.28
CA ALA A 2 7.53 14.39 5.90
C ALA A 2 8.68 13.39 5.73
N ASP A 3 8.39 12.10 5.92
CA ASP A 3 9.36 10.99 5.91
C ASP A 3 9.57 10.36 4.51
N THR A 4 9.06 11.01 3.47
CA THR A 4 9.00 10.45 2.11
C THR A 4 10.27 10.64 1.27
N PRO A 5 11.03 11.77 1.33
CA PRO A 5 12.14 12.00 0.41
C PRO A 5 13.26 10.96 0.49
N ASP A 6 13.60 10.50 1.71
CA ASP A 6 14.71 9.58 1.94
C ASP A 6 14.44 8.13 1.47
N LYS A 7 13.24 7.85 1.00
CA LYS A 7 12.82 6.53 0.48
C LYS A 7 12.56 6.56 -1.03
N LEU A 8 12.64 7.71 -1.69
CA LEU A 8 12.45 7.81 -3.14
C LEU A 8 13.77 7.51 -3.86
N VAL A 9 13.75 6.61 -4.83
CA VAL A 9 14.91 6.24 -5.64
C VAL A 9 14.62 6.40 -7.12
N THR A 10 15.65 6.72 -7.92
CA THR A 10 15.53 6.96 -9.37
C THR A 10 15.99 5.78 -10.24
N GLU A 11 16.66 4.80 -9.63
CA GLU A 11 17.37 3.74 -10.38
C GLU A 11 16.42 2.71 -11.00
N ASN A 12 15.22 2.54 -10.43
CA ASN A 12 14.23 1.60 -10.92
C ASN A 12 12.82 2.11 -10.57
N ALA A 13 12.11 2.65 -11.57
CA ALA A 13 10.74 3.14 -11.45
C ALA A 13 9.84 2.38 -12.43
N TYR A 14 8.62 2.07 -12.01
CA TYR A 14 7.62 1.49 -12.91
C TYR A 14 7.14 2.55 -13.89
N SER A 15 6.85 3.75 -13.38
CA SER A 15 6.46 4.91 -14.16
C SER A 15 7.19 6.17 -13.69
N GLY A 16 7.27 7.19 -14.54
CA GLY A 16 7.94 8.45 -14.20
C GLY A 16 9.43 8.28 -13.88
N ASN A 17 9.90 8.96 -12.82
CA ASN A 17 11.33 9.05 -12.48
C ASN A 17 11.67 8.47 -11.10
N HIS A 18 10.68 8.08 -10.29
CA HIS A 18 10.91 7.71 -8.90
C HIS A 18 10.00 6.57 -8.46
N SER A 19 10.51 5.70 -7.60
CA SER A 19 9.74 4.71 -6.86
C SER A 19 10.07 4.77 -5.37
N LEU A 20 9.19 4.20 -4.54
CA LEU A 20 9.37 4.09 -3.10
C LEU A 20 10.13 2.81 -2.74
N LEU A 21 11.33 2.95 -2.21
CA LEU A 21 12.14 1.86 -1.69
C LEU A 21 11.85 1.60 -0.20
N LEU A 22 11.41 0.38 0.12
CA LEU A 22 11.29 -0.10 1.49
C LEU A 22 12.29 -1.24 1.74
N ILE A 23 13.08 -1.11 2.80
CA ILE A 23 14.06 -2.10 3.29
C ILE A 23 13.67 -2.58 4.68
N HIS A 24 14.32 -3.63 5.20
CA HIS A 24 13.97 -4.22 6.49
C HIS A 24 13.93 -3.21 7.67
N GLU A 25 14.89 -2.28 7.70
CA GLU A 25 15.04 -1.22 8.70
C GLU A 25 13.97 -0.13 8.55
N LYS A 26 13.43 0.04 7.33
CA LYS A 26 12.43 1.05 6.96
C LYS A 26 11.26 0.41 6.21
N ARG A 27 10.69 -0.64 6.80
CA ARG A 27 9.78 -1.58 6.12
C ARG A 27 8.38 -1.04 5.81
N TYR A 28 8.04 0.15 6.31
CA TYR A 28 6.72 0.75 6.15
C TYR A 28 6.77 2.02 5.32
N GLY A 29 5.87 2.14 4.36
CA GLY A 29 5.57 3.38 3.65
C GLY A 29 4.83 4.37 4.53
N GLN A 30 4.64 5.59 4.01
CA GLN A 30 3.84 6.59 4.70
C GLN A 30 2.37 6.15 4.79
N ALA A 31 1.77 6.28 5.96
CA ALA A 31 0.35 6.00 6.16
C ALA A 31 -0.52 7.12 5.59
N ILE A 32 -1.49 6.76 4.77
CA ILE A 32 -2.53 7.64 4.24
C ILE A 32 -3.72 7.58 5.20
N LYS A 33 -4.14 8.77 5.66
CA LYS A 33 -5.31 8.98 6.51
C LYS A 33 -6.46 9.58 5.71
N PHE A 34 -7.68 9.34 6.15
CA PHE A 34 -8.89 9.82 5.51
C PHE A 34 -9.78 10.50 6.54
N ASP A 35 -9.96 11.81 6.41
CA ASP A 35 -10.83 12.59 7.31
C ASP A 35 -12.33 12.30 7.04
N ASP A 36 -12.65 11.83 5.84
CA ASP A 36 -13.98 11.54 5.30
C ASP A 36 -14.28 10.04 5.19
N ILE A 37 -13.53 9.18 5.88
CA ILE A 37 -13.66 7.71 5.80
C ILE A 37 -15.08 7.18 6.05
N ASN A 38 -15.88 7.91 6.84
CA ASN A 38 -17.25 7.52 7.17
C ASN A 38 -18.22 7.70 5.99
N GLU A 39 -17.83 8.41 4.93
CA GLU A 39 -18.61 8.57 3.70
C GLU A 39 -18.41 7.42 2.72
N PHE A 40 -17.42 6.55 2.96
CA PHE A 40 -17.08 5.47 2.04
C PHE A 40 -17.83 4.18 2.40
N SER A 41 -18.17 3.40 1.39
CA SER A 41 -18.74 2.07 1.49
C SER A 41 -17.70 0.99 1.18
N TYR A 42 -16.85 1.22 0.19
CA TYR A 42 -15.86 0.26 -0.31
C TYR A 42 -14.58 0.97 -0.73
N ILE A 43 -13.44 0.32 -0.49
CA ILE A 43 -12.13 0.79 -0.94
C ILE A 43 -11.47 -0.30 -1.77
N THR A 44 -10.90 0.10 -2.91
CA THR A 44 -9.91 -0.67 -3.66
C THR A 44 -8.59 0.07 -3.63
N SER A 45 -7.50 -0.61 -3.28
CA SER A 45 -6.15 -0.07 -3.34
C SER A 45 -5.28 -0.96 -4.22
N THR A 46 -4.47 -0.36 -5.10
CA THR A 46 -3.57 -1.09 -6.01
C THR A 46 -2.19 -0.46 -6.01
N VAL A 47 -1.14 -1.26 -6.13
CA VAL A 47 0.24 -0.77 -6.27
C VAL A 47 1.03 -1.69 -7.19
N TRP A 48 1.95 -1.13 -7.95
CA TRP A 48 2.99 -1.91 -8.64
C TRP A 48 4.19 -2.07 -7.72
N TYR A 49 4.75 -3.26 -7.64
CA TYR A 49 5.95 -3.52 -6.86
C TYR A 49 7.00 -4.32 -7.63
N TYR A 50 8.26 -4.09 -7.31
CA TYR A 50 9.39 -4.87 -7.79
C TYR A 50 10.10 -5.50 -6.60
N GLY A 51 10.12 -6.83 -6.55
CA GLY A 51 10.62 -7.62 -5.42
C GLY A 51 10.19 -9.08 -5.52
N GLU A 52 10.48 -9.87 -4.49
CA GLU A 52 10.04 -11.26 -4.42
C GLU A 52 8.52 -11.36 -4.15
N ASP A 53 7.89 -12.38 -4.72
CA ASP A 53 6.46 -12.61 -4.54
C ASP A 53 6.15 -12.86 -3.05
N GLY A 54 5.18 -12.12 -2.51
CA GLY A 54 4.77 -12.22 -1.11
C GLY A 54 5.55 -11.32 -0.13
N ASP A 55 6.55 -10.56 -0.59
CA ASP A 55 7.26 -9.58 0.25
C ASP A 55 6.57 -8.20 0.27
N ALA A 56 5.70 -7.91 -0.70
CA ALA A 56 5.04 -6.63 -0.86
C ALA A 56 3.56 -6.69 -0.43
N HIS A 57 3.14 -5.77 0.44
CA HIS A 57 1.78 -5.73 0.96
C HIS A 57 1.17 -4.34 0.95
N ILE A 58 -0.11 -4.27 0.60
CA ILE A 58 -0.99 -3.15 0.97
C ILE A 58 -1.70 -3.54 2.27
N VAL A 59 -1.65 -2.65 3.25
CA VAL A 59 -2.29 -2.86 4.56
C VAL A 59 -3.33 -1.80 4.80
N ALA A 60 -4.53 -2.21 5.18
CA ALA A 60 -5.58 -1.33 5.69
C ALA A 60 -5.89 -1.68 7.15
N SER A 61 -5.86 -0.69 8.02
CA SER A 61 -6.03 -0.86 9.47
C SER A 61 -6.93 0.24 10.03
N CYS A 62 -7.74 -0.07 11.03
CA CYS A 62 -8.46 0.93 11.82
C CYS A 62 -8.32 0.61 13.30
N GLY A 63 -7.24 1.09 13.93
CA GLY A 63 -6.91 0.78 15.32
C GLY A 63 -6.98 -0.72 15.61
N SER A 64 -7.78 -1.12 16.60
CA SER A 64 -8.01 -2.53 16.96
C SER A 64 -9.22 -3.18 16.27
N LYS A 65 -9.93 -2.46 15.40
CA LYS A 65 -11.22 -2.93 14.85
C LYS A 65 -11.05 -3.92 13.72
N PHE A 66 -10.15 -3.62 12.78
CA PHE A 66 -9.85 -4.49 11.68
C PHE A 66 -8.43 -4.26 11.16
N TYR A 67 -7.93 -5.28 10.49
CA TYR A 67 -6.63 -5.33 9.84
C TYR A 67 -6.76 -6.21 8.59
N TYR A 68 -6.62 -5.61 7.42
CA TYR A 68 -6.63 -6.28 6.13
C TYR A 68 -5.25 -6.17 5.49
N VAL A 69 -4.80 -7.28 4.91
CA VAL A 69 -3.55 -7.36 4.17
C VAL A 69 -3.86 -7.96 2.81
N SER A 70 -3.29 -7.36 1.78
CA SER A 70 -3.35 -7.87 0.42
C SER A 70 -2.72 -9.28 0.35
N SER A 71 -3.37 -10.24 -0.31
CA SER A 71 -2.94 -11.64 -0.27
C SER A 71 -2.56 -12.25 -1.61
N LEU A 72 -2.83 -11.58 -2.73
CA LEU A 72 -2.62 -12.13 -4.07
C LEU A 72 -1.96 -11.13 -5.01
N THR A 73 -0.83 -11.50 -5.61
CA THR A 73 -0.31 -10.82 -6.81
C THR A 73 -1.28 -11.10 -7.95
N GLU A 74 -1.81 -10.05 -8.58
CA GLU A 74 -2.82 -10.19 -9.63
C GLU A 74 -2.21 -10.25 -11.04
N GLU A 75 -1.06 -9.61 -11.23
CA GLU A 75 -0.44 -9.44 -12.54
C GLU A 75 1.07 -9.35 -12.39
N ARG A 76 1.80 -9.84 -13.39
CA ARG A 76 3.24 -9.61 -13.56
C ARG A 76 3.51 -9.15 -14.98
N ASN A 77 4.27 -8.07 -15.15
CA ASN A 77 4.67 -7.58 -16.47
C ASN A 77 6.06 -8.13 -16.88
N ASP A 78 6.42 -7.95 -18.15
CA ASP A 78 7.68 -8.43 -18.72
C ASP A 78 8.93 -7.76 -18.10
N ALA A 79 8.75 -6.60 -17.45
CA ALA A 79 9.81 -5.87 -16.75
C ALA A 79 10.03 -6.36 -15.31
N GLY A 80 9.30 -7.39 -14.86
CA GLY A 80 9.43 -7.96 -13.52
C GLY A 80 8.66 -7.22 -12.43
N TRP A 81 7.80 -6.27 -12.79
CA TRP A 81 6.89 -5.62 -11.85
C TRP A 81 5.63 -6.45 -11.67
N ASN A 82 5.21 -6.54 -10.42
CA ASN A 82 4.03 -7.25 -9.97
C ASN A 82 2.96 -6.25 -9.53
N LYS A 83 1.69 -6.54 -9.78
CA LYS A 83 0.56 -5.73 -9.28
C LYS A 83 -0.07 -6.39 -8.07
N GLN A 84 -0.19 -5.62 -6.99
CA GLN A 84 -0.87 -6.02 -5.76
C GLN A 84 -2.18 -5.24 -5.61
N GLU A 85 -3.26 -5.92 -5.25
CA GLU A 85 -4.56 -5.31 -4.95
C GLU A 85 -5.06 -5.66 -3.54
N LEU A 86 -5.79 -4.73 -2.93
CA LEU A 86 -6.59 -4.92 -1.73
C LEU A 86 -7.95 -4.24 -1.89
N GLY A 87 -9.01 -5.04 -1.96
CA GLY A 87 -10.40 -4.58 -2.00
C GLY A 87 -11.21 -5.01 -0.78
N PHE A 88 -11.92 -4.10 -0.12
CA PHE A 88 -12.75 -4.45 1.05
C PHE A 88 -13.90 -3.47 1.30
N TRP A 89 -14.97 -3.99 1.90
CA TRP A 89 -16.09 -3.21 2.43
C TRP A 89 -15.71 -2.62 3.78
N LEU A 90 -15.97 -1.33 3.97
CA LEU A 90 -15.76 -0.70 5.28
C LEU A 90 -16.84 -1.19 6.25
N PRO A 91 -16.46 -1.61 7.47
CA PRO A 91 -17.43 -1.92 8.50
C PRO A 91 -18.34 -0.71 8.78
N GLN A 92 -19.65 -0.89 8.61
CA GLN A 92 -20.62 0.20 8.74
C GLN A 92 -20.85 0.67 10.19
N LYS A 93 -20.34 -0.07 11.18
CA LYS A 93 -20.57 0.22 12.61
C LYS A 93 -19.33 0.84 13.25
N GLY A 94 -19.45 2.11 13.67
CA GLY A 94 -18.48 2.80 14.53
C GLY A 94 -17.70 3.91 13.83
N ASN A 95 -16.98 4.71 14.63
CA ASN A 95 -16.11 5.79 14.14
C ASN A 95 -14.80 5.22 13.56
N ASN A 96 -14.55 5.41 12.26
CA ASN A 96 -13.32 4.92 11.61
C ASN A 96 -12.18 5.96 11.60
N SER A 97 -12.16 6.93 12.51
CA SER A 97 -11.17 8.03 12.56
C SER A 97 -9.70 7.59 12.61
N ASP A 98 -9.42 6.39 13.08
CA ASP A 98 -8.06 5.83 13.15
C ASP A 98 -7.69 5.01 11.90
N PHE A 99 -8.50 5.10 10.85
CA PHE A 99 -8.28 4.37 9.62
C PHE A 99 -7.04 4.86 8.87
N ILE A 100 -6.19 3.91 8.49
CA ILE A 100 -4.99 4.13 7.70
C ILE A 100 -4.85 3.07 6.61
N ILE A 101 -4.26 3.47 5.49
CA ILE A 101 -3.73 2.56 4.47
C ILE A 101 -2.24 2.85 4.28
N TYR A 102 -1.42 1.81 4.23
CA TYR A 102 0.02 1.94 4.00
C TYR A 102 0.60 0.74 3.25
N LEU A 103 1.82 0.92 2.75
CA LEU A 103 2.60 -0.11 2.09
C LEU A 103 3.57 -0.76 3.08
N TRP A 104 3.77 -2.07 2.97
CA TRP A 104 4.63 -2.83 3.86
C TRP A 104 5.51 -3.81 3.06
N ASN A 105 6.81 -3.75 3.30
CA ASN A 105 7.76 -4.80 2.94
C ASN A 105 7.86 -5.82 4.10
N SER A 106 7.35 -7.04 3.93
CA SER A 106 7.45 -8.11 4.94
C SER A 106 8.77 -8.86 4.93
N SER A 107 9.61 -8.62 3.92
CA SER A 107 10.90 -9.26 3.78
C SER A 107 11.82 -8.94 4.96
N LYS A 108 12.65 -9.93 5.32
CA LYS A 108 13.72 -9.74 6.29
C LYS A 108 15.02 -9.29 5.63
N ASN A 109 15.22 -9.63 4.36
CA ASN A 109 16.51 -9.50 3.70
C ASN A 109 16.43 -8.73 2.38
N ASN A 110 15.26 -8.70 1.73
CA ASN A 110 15.14 -8.16 0.38
C ASN A 110 14.48 -6.77 0.38
N PRO A 111 15.03 -5.81 -0.38
CA PRO A 111 14.33 -4.56 -0.65
C PRO A 111 13.10 -4.81 -1.54
N VAL A 112 12.10 -3.95 -1.40
CA VAL A 112 10.94 -3.91 -2.30
C VAL A 112 10.75 -2.47 -2.76
N LEU A 113 10.59 -2.29 -4.07
CA LEU A 113 10.21 -1.03 -4.67
C LEU A 113 8.70 -1.01 -4.88
N PHE A 114 8.07 0.12 -4.63
CA PHE A 114 6.65 0.35 -4.87
C PHE A 114 6.45 1.58 -5.73
N ASP A 115 5.48 1.53 -6.64
CA ASP A 115 5.20 2.62 -7.55
C ASP A 115 3.72 2.62 -7.96
N ASP A 116 3.23 3.75 -8.47
CA ASP A 116 1.86 3.94 -8.95
C ASP A 116 0.80 3.50 -7.92
N PHE A 117 1.00 3.86 -6.63
CA PHE A 117 0.05 3.53 -5.57
C PHE A 117 -1.26 4.30 -5.74
N GLN A 118 -2.36 3.58 -5.94
CA GLN A 118 -3.68 4.12 -6.19
C GLN A 118 -4.69 3.65 -5.14
N ILE A 119 -5.56 4.55 -4.72
CA ILE A 119 -6.69 4.26 -3.83
C ILE A 119 -7.97 4.80 -4.47
N ILE A 120 -8.91 3.90 -4.74
CA ILE A 120 -10.23 4.19 -5.30
C ILE A 120 -11.27 4.00 -4.19
N ARG A 121 -12.08 5.04 -3.99
CA ARG A 121 -13.10 5.12 -2.94
C ARG A 121 -14.48 5.05 -3.58
N ARG A 122 -15.38 4.22 -3.05
CA ARG A 122 -16.80 4.24 -3.38
C ARG A 122 -17.57 4.83 -2.21
N PHE A 123 -18.40 5.82 -2.50
CA PHE A 123 -19.23 6.49 -1.50
C PHE A 123 -20.47 5.65 -1.18
N LYS A 124 -21.12 5.96 -0.06
CA LYS A 124 -22.41 5.36 0.33
C LYS A 124 -23.57 5.85 -0.52
#